data_AF-A0A1F6X5D7-F1
#
_entry.id   AF-A0A1F6X5D7-F1
#
_cell.length_a   1.000
_cell.length_b   1.000
_cell.length_c   1.000
_cell.angle_alpha   90.00
_cell.angle_beta   90.00
_cell.angle_gamma   90.00
#
_symmetry.space_group_name_H-M   'P 1'
#
loop_
_entity.id
_entity.type
_entity.pdbx_description
1 polymer ?
#
loop_
_entity_poly.entity_id
_entity_poly.type
_entity_poly.pdbx_seq_one_letter_code
_entity_poly.pdbx_strand_id
1 'polypeptide(L)'
;MRNFQEKKGWRNVMQSKPALMLLGIVVLAFAWSVVGLVGKMRETVKNKTIVEDKIAELQQTKEKLSADIEKLKTEKGVEESIREKFGWVKEGEGVIVVVEDNSPNQTGQEPESSGGFFSWLKNLLK
;
A
#
# COMPACT_ATOMS: atom_id res chain seq x y z
N MET A 1 58.47 -20.08 57.01
CA MET A 1 58.14 -18.69 56.62
C MET A 1 58.92 -18.35 55.37
N ARG A 2 58.26 -18.13 54.22
CA ARG A 2 58.75 -17.29 53.11
C ARG A 2 57.75 -17.28 51.95
N ASN A 3 57.25 -16.07 51.71
CA ASN A 3 56.96 -15.50 50.39
C ASN A 3 55.57 -15.74 49.79
N PHE A 4 54.55 -15.17 50.45
CA PHE A 4 53.45 -14.50 49.76
C PHE A 4 53.96 -13.15 49.23
N GLN A 5 54.66 -13.15 48.10
CA GLN A 5 54.90 -11.92 47.34
C GLN A 5 53.80 -11.79 46.29
N GLU A 6 52.77 -11.01 46.64
CA GLU A 6 51.69 -10.64 45.75
C GLU A 6 52.22 -10.01 44.46
N LYS A 7 51.70 -10.48 43.31
CA LYS A 7 51.91 -9.87 41.99
C LYS A 7 51.30 -8.47 41.94
N LYS A 8 52.03 -7.49 42.46
CA LYS A 8 51.63 -6.06 42.48
C LYS A 8 51.66 -5.38 41.09
N GLY A 9 52.06 -6.10 40.04
CA GLY A 9 52.23 -5.56 38.68
C GLY A 9 50.93 -5.40 37.86
N TRP A 10 49.85 -6.12 38.19
CA TRP A 10 48.59 -6.04 37.44
C TRP A 10 47.75 -4.79 37.74
N ARG A 11 47.92 -4.17 38.92
CA ARG A 11 47.24 -2.89 39.25
C ARG A 11 47.75 -1.73 38.40
N ASN A 12 49.03 -1.72 38.05
CA ASN A 12 49.63 -0.65 37.24
C ASN A 12 49.29 -0.77 35.75
N VAL A 13 49.07 -1.98 35.23
CA VAL A 13 48.58 -2.16 33.85
C VAL A 13 47.18 -1.57 33.72
N MET A 14 46.32 -1.80 34.71
CA MET A 14 44.94 -1.30 34.74
C MET A 14 44.84 0.23 34.88
N GLN A 15 45.86 0.89 35.45
CA GLN A 15 45.95 2.36 35.58
C GLN A 15 46.87 3.02 34.53
N SER A 16 47.44 2.25 33.61
CA SER A 16 48.33 2.78 32.58
C SER A 16 47.53 3.47 31.46
N LYS A 17 47.96 4.67 31.06
CA LYS A 17 47.38 5.45 29.94
C LYS A 17 47.08 4.61 28.67
N PRO A 18 47.94 3.67 28.22
CA PRO A 18 47.62 2.84 27.05
C PRO A 18 46.46 1.87 27.28
N ALA A 19 46.32 1.28 28.46
CA ALA A 19 45.19 0.38 28.77
C ALA A 19 43.86 1.14 28.76
N LEU A 20 43.85 2.37 29.29
CA LEU A 20 42.70 3.28 29.24
C LEU A 20 42.35 3.67 27.79
N MET A 21 43.34 3.92 26.95
CA MET A 21 43.13 4.24 25.53
C MET A 21 42.53 3.05 24.78
N LEU A 22 43.05 1.84 25.01
CA LEU A 22 42.55 0.61 24.40
C LEU A 22 41.09 0.36 24.84
N LEU A 23 40.80 0.53 26.14
CA LEU A 23 39.45 0.42 26.67
C LEU A 23 38.50 1.47 26.04
N GLY A 24 38.96 2.70 25.86
CA GLY A 24 38.19 3.76 25.19
C GLY A 24 37.83 3.40 23.74
N ILE A 25 38.77 2.85 22.98
CA ILE A 25 38.52 2.39 21.59
C ILE A 25 37.48 1.27 21.58
N VAL A 26 37.59 0.30 22.50
CA VAL A 26 36.63 -0.80 22.63
C VAL A 26 35.22 -0.26 22.95
N VAL A 27 35.10 0.67 23.89
CA VAL A 27 33.82 1.31 24.23
C VAL A 27 33.22 2.07 23.04
N LEU A 28 34.04 2.80 22.28
CA LEU A 28 33.58 3.50 21.07
C LEU A 28 33.09 2.54 19.98
N ALA A 29 33.78 1.41 19.78
CA ALA A 29 33.34 0.38 18.84
C ALA A 29 31.99 -0.25 19.26
N PHE A 30 31.79 -0.50 20.56
CA PHE A 30 30.49 -0.96 21.07
C PHE A 30 29.40 0.11 20.90
N ALA A 31 29.69 1.38 21.18
CA ALA A 31 28.74 2.47 21.00
C ALA A 31 28.27 2.57 19.53
N TRP A 32 29.19 2.45 18.57
CA TRP A 32 28.86 2.44 17.14
C TRP A 32 28.01 1.22 16.75
N SER A 33 28.32 0.04 17.29
CA SER A 33 27.56 -1.18 17.06
C SER A 33 26.12 -1.08 17.56
N VAL A 34 25.92 -0.51 18.75
CA VAL A 34 24.58 -0.30 19.34
C VAL A 34 23.76 0.68 18.50
N VAL A 35 24.37 1.77 18.01
CA VAL A 35 23.68 2.72 17.11
C VAL A 35 23.25 2.04 15.80
N GLY A 36 24.10 1.19 15.22
CA GLY A 36 23.76 0.41 14.03
C GLY A 36 22.61 -0.58 14.26
N LEU A 37 22.52 -1.19 15.44
CA LEU A 37 21.42 -2.08 15.85
C LEU A 37 20.09 -1.33 16.02
N VAL A 38 20.12 -0.11 16.58
CA VAL A 38 18.91 0.74 16.70
C VAL A 38 18.39 1.13 15.31
N GLY A 39 19.27 1.37 14.33
CA GLY A 39 18.89 1.59 12.93
C GLY A 39 18.14 0.39 12.34
N LYS A 40 18.67 -0.83 12.54
CA LYS A 40 18.06 -2.08 12.03
C LYS A 40 16.70 -2.37 12.65
N MET A 41 16.48 -2.04 13.92
CA MET A 41 15.16 -2.25 14.55
C MET A 41 14.06 -1.40 13.91
N ARG A 42 14.37 -0.20 13.41
CA ARG A 42 13.38 0.66 12.74
C ARG A 42 12.98 0.12 11.37
N GLU A 43 13.90 -0.53 10.67
CA GLU A 43 13.60 -1.20 9.39
C GLU A 43 12.77 -2.47 9.57
N THR A 44 13.07 -3.28 10.59
CA THR A 44 12.30 -4.51 10.86
C THR A 44 10.84 -4.20 11.20
N VAL A 45 10.57 -3.13 11.95
CA VAL A 45 9.18 -2.74 12.28
C VAL A 45 8.43 -2.25 11.03
N LYS A 46 9.05 -1.45 10.17
CA LYS A 46 8.44 -1.01 8.90
C LYS A 46 8.20 -2.17 7.94
N ASN A 47 9.14 -3.11 7.86
CA ASN A 47 8.96 -4.29 7.01
C ASN A 47 7.85 -5.20 7.55
N LYS A 48 7.70 -5.31 8.87
CA LYS A 48 6.62 -6.07 9.49
C LYS A 48 5.24 -5.50 9.10
N THR A 49 5.05 -4.18 9.19
CA THR A 49 3.76 -3.55 8.83
C THR A 49 3.43 -3.73 7.35
N ILE A 50 4.42 -3.55 6.46
CA ILE A 50 4.23 -3.76 5.01
C ILE A 50 3.83 -5.21 4.70
N VAL A 51 4.42 -6.18 5.39
CA VAL A 51 4.09 -7.60 5.21
C VAL A 51 2.69 -7.91 5.76
N GLU A 52 2.32 -7.35 6.91
CA GLU A 52 0.99 -7.52 7.50
C GLU A 52 -0.12 -6.94 6.58
N ASP A 53 0.09 -5.75 6.03
CA ASP A 53 -0.85 -5.12 5.09
C ASP A 53 -1.02 -5.97 3.82
N LYS A 54 0.09 -6.48 3.27
CA LYS A 54 0.05 -7.37 2.10
C LYS A 54 -0.68 -8.68 2.39
N ILE A 55 -0.53 -9.24 3.59
CA ILE A 55 -1.25 -10.45 3.99
C ILE A 55 -2.76 -10.17 4.05
N ALA A 56 -3.16 -9.03 4.62
CA ALA A 56 -4.56 -8.64 4.69
C ALA A 56 -5.18 -8.45 3.27
N GLU A 57 -4.47 -7.77 2.37
CA GLU A 57 -4.89 -7.58 0.97
C GLU A 57 -5.03 -8.91 0.22
N LEU A 58 -4.06 -9.82 0.38
CA LEU A 58 -4.09 -11.14 -0.23
C LEU A 58 -5.22 -12.01 0.32
N GLN A 59 -5.51 -11.91 1.62
CA GLN A 59 -6.62 -12.63 2.25
C GLN A 59 -7.97 -12.16 1.67
N GLN A 60 -8.19 -10.84 1.59
CA GLN A 60 -9.40 -10.27 0.97
C GLN A 60 -9.54 -10.67 -0.50
N THR A 61 -8.43 -10.63 -1.24
CA THR A 61 -8.42 -11.04 -2.65
C THR A 61 -8.78 -12.51 -2.79
N LYS A 62 -8.24 -13.38 -1.95
CA LYS A 62 -8.54 -14.81 -1.94
C LYS A 62 -10.02 -15.07 -1.64
N GLU A 63 -10.59 -14.39 -0.66
CA GLU A 63 -12.01 -14.53 -0.30
C GLU A 63 -12.91 -14.10 -1.46
N LYS A 64 -12.62 -12.95 -2.08
CA LYS A 64 -13.35 -12.47 -3.25
C LYS A 64 -13.29 -13.47 -4.42
N LEU A 65 -12.08 -13.90 -4.78
CA LEU A 65 -11.89 -14.89 -5.86
C LEU A 65 -12.59 -16.22 -5.55
N SER A 66 -12.59 -16.65 -4.29
CA SER A 66 -13.27 -17.89 -3.90
C SER A 66 -14.79 -17.75 -4.06
N ALA A 67 -15.36 -16.61 -3.65
CA ALA A 67 -16.78 -16.33 -3.86
C ALA A 67 -17.14 -16.25 -5.35
N ASP A 68 -16.28 -15.64 -6.17
CA ASP A 68 -16.48 -15.55 -7.63
C ASP A 68 -16.40 -16.94 -8.29
N ILE A 69 -15.48 -17.81 -7.84
CA ILE A 69 -15.41 -19.20 -8.29
C ILE A 69 -16.66 -19.97 -7.90
N GLU A 70 -17.18 -19.79 -6.68
CA GLU A 70 -18.43 -20.44 -6.26
C GLU A 70 -19.62 -19.98 -7.09
N LYS A 71 -19.72 -18.67 -7.39
CA LYS A 71 -20.73 -18.15 -8.32
C LYS A 71 -20.62 -18.81 -9.69
N LEU A 72 -19.41 -18.88 -10.26
CA LEU A 72 -19.15 -19.49 -11.57
C LEU A 72 -19.39 -21.00 -11.62
N LYS A 73 -19.50 -21.69 -10.48
CA LYS A 73 -19.91 -23.11 -10.44
C LYS A 73 -21.42 -23.31 -10.58
N THR A 74 -22.21 -22.26 -10.38
CA THR A 74 -23.68 -22.34 -10.52
C THR A 74 -24.10 -22.02 -11.95
N GLU A 75 -25.13 -22.68 -12.47
CA GLU A 75 -25.67 -22.40 -13.82
C GLU A 75 -26.05 -20.92 -13.98
N LYS A 76 -26.66 -20.33 -12.94
CA LYS A 76 -27.02 -18.92 -12.91
C LYS A 76 -25.80 -18.00 -12.99
N GLY A 77 -24.72 -18.31 -12.26
CA GLY A 77 -23.50 -17.50 -12.28
C GLY A 77 -22.71 -17.64 -13.58
N VAL A 78 -22.75 -18.81 -14.22
CA VAL A 78 -22.23 -18.98 -15.59
C VAL A 78 -23.02 -18.11 -16.56
N GLU A 79 -24.35 -18.21 -16.56
CA GLU A 79 -25.23 -17.41 -17.42
C GLU A 79 -24.99 -15.90 -17.22
N GLU A 80 -24.93 -15.44 -15.97
CA GLU A 80 -24.69 -14.03 -15.64
C GLU A 80 -23.30 -13.57 -16.10
N SER A 81 -22.27 -14.41 -15.94
CA SER A 81 -20.92 -14.09 -16.43
C SER A 81 -20.84 -14.00 -17.95
N ILE A 82 -21.60 -14.84 -18.68
CA ILE A 82 -21.65 -14.82 -20.13
C ILE A 82 -22.45 -13.60 -20.62
N ARG A 83 -23.56 -13.28 -19.95
CA ARG A 83 -24.35 -12.08 -20.22
C ARG A 83 -23.53 -10.81 -20.00
N GLU A 84 -22.76 -10.72 -18.92
CA GLU A 84 -21.93 -9.54 -18.60
C GLU A 84 -20.74 -9.40 -19.56
N LYS A 85 -20.03 -10.50 -19.88
CA LYS A 85 -18.82 -10.46 -20.71
C LYS A 85 -19.11 -10.39 -22.21
N PHE A 86 -20.17 -11.04 -22.66
CA PHE A 86 -20.45 -11.24 -24.08
C PHE A 86 -21.80 -10.64 -24.52
N GLY A 87 -22.56 -10.04 -23.61
CA GLY A 87 -23.87 -9.46 -23.94
C GLY A 87 -24.90 -10.50 -24.36
N TRP A 88 -24.71 -11.77 -23.99
CA TRP A 88 -25.57 -12.87 -24.43
C TRP A 88 -26.95 -12.80 -23.78
N VAL A 89 -27.99 -12.94 -24.58
CA VAL A 89 -29.40 -12.91 -24.20
C VAL A 89 -30.11 -14.17 -24.71
N LYS A 90 -31.12 -14.65 -23.97
CA LYS A 90 -31.93 -15.80 -24.38
C LYS A 90 -32.92 -15.39 -25.48
N GLU A 91 -33.34 -16.35 -26.30
CA GLU A 91 -34.38 -16.11 -27.30
C GLU A 91 -35.66 -15.60 -26.61
N GLY A 92 -36.10 -14.39 -26.99
CA GLY A 92 -37.25 -13.71 -26.41
C GLY A 92 -36.95 -12.58 -25.41
N GLU A 93 -35.69 -12.34 -25.04
CA GLU A 93 -35.28 -11.17 -24.24
C GLU A 93 -34.94 -9.98 -25.15
N GLY A 94 -35.72 -8.89 -25.06
CA GLY A 94 -35.51 -7.66 -25.84
C GLY A 94 -34.77 -6.59 -25.04
N VAL A 95 -33.84 -5.88 -25.68
CA VAL A 95 -33.16 -4.72 -25.09
C VAL A 95 -34.02 -3.47 -25.35
N ILE A 96 -34.49 -2.80 -24.29
CA ILE A 96 -35.15 -1.50 -24.40
C ILE A 96 -34.07 -0.41 -24.35
N VAL A 97 -33.81 0.22 -25.49
CA VAL A 97 -32.97 1.42 -25.54
C VAL A 97 -33.89 2.63 -25.38
N VAL A 98 -33.84 3.27 -24.21
CA VAL A 98 -34.55 4.52 -23.97
C VAL A 98 -33.79 5.63 -24.68
N VAL A 99 -34.34 6.10 -25.80
CA VAL A 99 -33.86 7.30 -26.50
C VAL A 99 -34.66 8.47 -25.98
N GLU A 100 -34.00 9.46 -25.39
CA GLU A 100 -34.64 10.73 -25.04
C GLU A 100 -34.93 11.51 -26.32
N ASP A 101 -36.20 11.50 -26.74
CA ASP A 101 -36.68 12.33 -27.85
C ASP A 101 -36.58 13.81 -27.46
N ASN A 102 -35.52 14.46 -27.93
CA ASN A 102 -35.40 15.92 -27.94
C ASN A 102 -36.20 16.51 -29.12
N SER A 103 -37.50 16.19 -29.21
CA SER A 103 -38.41 16.86 -30.15
C SER A 103 -39.31 17.82 -29.38
N PRO A 104 -39.18 19.14 -29.61
CA PRO A 104 -39.96 20.14 -28.91
C PRO A 104 -41.40 20.08 -29.41
N ASN A 105 -42.32 19.69 -28.53
CA ASN A 105 -43.73 19.95 -28.76
C ASN A 105 -43.91 21.46 -28.91
N GLN A 106 -44.37 21.85 -30.10
CA GLN A 106 -44.78 23.21 -30.41
C GLN A 106 -45.90 23.63 -29.44
N THR A 107 -45.51 24.37 -28.41
CA THR A 107 -46.35 25.39 -27.80
C THR A 107 -45.48 26.64 -27.71
N GLY A 108 -45.78 27.61 -28.58
CA GLY A 108 -45.43 29.04 -28.51
C GLY A 108 -44.13 29.49 -27.85
N GLN A 109 -43.36 30.25 -28.64
CA GLN A 109 -42.31 31.23 -28.31
C GLN A 109 -40.85 30.74 -28.41
N GLU A 110 -40.11 31.34 -29.34
CA GLU A 110 -38.64 31.47 -29.31
C GLU A 110 -38.20 32.04 -27.94
N PRO A 111 -37.02 31.68 -27.38
CA PRO A 111 -35.75 32.21 -27.87
C PRO A 111 -34.52 31.27 -27.87
N GLU A 112 -33.61 31.60 -28.79
CA GLU A 112 -32.16 31.67 -28.60
C GLU A 112 -31.39 30.35 -28.36
N SER A 113 -30.98 29.78 -29.49
CA SER A 113 -29.81 28.94 -29.59
C SER A 113 -28.54 29.62 -29.06
N SER A 114 -27.61 28.78 -28.59
CA SER A 114 -26.14 28.95 -28.70
C SER A 114 -25.39 29.68 -27.59
N GLY A 115 -25.65 29.33 -26.32
CA GLY A 115 -24.85 29.79 -25.18
C GLY A 115 -24.05 28.72 -24.43
N GLY A 116 -23.99 27.47 -24.90
CA GLY A 116 -23.77 26.32 -24.00
C GLY A 116 -22.34 25.93 -23.62
N PHE A 117 -21.32 26.16 -24.44
CA PHE A 117 -19.99 25.58 -24.15
C PHE A 117 -18.81 26.44 -24.60
N PHE A 118 -18.92 27.06 -25.78
CA PHE A 118 -17.89 27.95 -26.30
C PHE A 118 -17.76 29.27 -25.52
N SER A 119 -18.85 29.76 -24.91
CA SER A 119 -18.86 30.94 -24.04
C SER A 119 -18.09 30.71 -22.74
N TRP A 120 -18.24 29.52 -22.16
CA TRP A 120 -17.57 29.11 -20.93
C TRP A 120 -16.06 28.93 -21.14
N LEU A 121 -15.65 28.30 -22.25
CA LEU A 121 -14.23 28.05 -22.53
C LEU A 121 -13.43 29.34 -22.80
N LYS A 122 -14.05 30.33 -23.45
CA LYS A 122 -13.38 31.60 -23.80
C LYS A 122 -13.06 32.48 -22.58
N ASN A 123 -13.80 32.33 -21.49
CA ASN A 123 -13.60 33.11 -20.27
C ASN A 123 -12.52 32.54 -19.34
N LEU A 124 -12.04 31.31 -19.59
CA LEU A 124 -11.09 30.60 -18.74
C LEU A 124 -9.63 30.76 -19.21
N LEU A 125 -9.44 31.22 -20.45
CA LEU A 125 -8.14 31.48 -21.09
C LEU A 125 -7.78 32.97 -21.14
N LYS A 126 -8.45 33.81 -20.35
CA LYS A 126 -8.14 35.24 -20.17
C LYS A 126 -7.53 35.50 -18.80
#